data_AF-A0A1W6Q3K3-F1
#
_entry.id   AF-A0A1W6Q3K3-F1
#
_cell.length_a   1.000
_cell.length_b   1.000
_cell.length_c   1.000
_cell.angle_alpha   90.00
_cell.angle_beta   90.00
_cell.angle_gamma   90.00
#
_symmetry.space_group_name_H-M   'P 1'
#
loop_
_entity.id
_entity.type
_entity.pdbx_description
1 polymer ?
#
loop_
_entity_poly.entity_id
_entity_poly.type
_entity_poly.pdbx_seq_one_letter_code
_entity_poly.pdbx_strand_id
1 'polypeptide(L)'
;MVLDRDNQVAFSRIKGSLPGRTDVDPAGRARCGKLGLEMIKARKGEISAQSQPMPSQMSGGWIAVLGDFFNNRTMFSQEVQRRLHDLLMQR
;
A
#
# COMPACT_ATOMS: atom_id res chain seq x y z
N MET A 1 -16.54 -8.53 17.76
CA MET A 1 -15.41 -7.57 17.73
C MET A 1 -14.79 -7.51 16.33
N VAL A 2 -14.21 -6.38 15.93
CA VAL A 2 -13.59 -6.18 14.60
C VAL A 2 -12.48 -7.20 14.29
N LEU A 3 -11.67 -7.57 15.30
CA LEU A 3 -10.56 -8.51 15.16
C LEU A 3 -10.94 -9.97 15.45
N ASP A 4 -12.24 -10.24 15.62
CA ASP A 4 -12.72 -11.61 15.66
C ASP A 4 -12.38 -12.35 14.36
N ARG A 5 -12.05 -13.64 14.45
CA ARG A 5 -11.51 -14.41 13.33
C ARG A 5 -12.50 -14.46 12.16
N ASP A 6 -13.77 -14.75 12.44
CA ASP A 6 -14.79 -14.92 11.41
C ASP A 6 -15.16 -13.57 10.79
N ASN A 7 -15.21 -12.52 11.61
CA ASN A 7 -15.41 -11.15 11.14
C ASN A 7 -14.28 -10.70 10.20
N GLN A 8 -13.02 -11.02 10.52
CA GLN A 8 -11.88 -10.69 9.67
C GLN A 8 -11.97 -11.38 8.30
N VAL A 9 -12.40 -12.65 8.26
CA VAL A 9 -12.58 -13.39 7.01
C VAL A 9 -13.74 -12.81 6.20
N ALA A 10 -14.91 -12.61 6.81
CA ALA A 10 -16.09 -12.08 6.15
C ALA A 10 -15.85 -10.68 5.58
N PHE A 11 -15.28 -9.78 6.38
CA PHE A 11 -14.99 -8.41 5.98
C PHE A 11 -13.92 -8.34 4.87
N SER A 12 -12.80 -9.03 5.05
CA SER A 12 -11.69 -8.99 4.07
C SER A 12 -12.11 -9.56 2.71
N ARG A 13 -12.99 -10.56 2.69
CA ARG A 13 -13.61 -11.11 1.48
C ARG A 13 -14.41 -10.06 0.71
N ILE A 14 -15.28 -9.30 1.37
CA ILE A 14 -16.10 -8.26 0.73
C ILE A 14 -15.23 -7.08 0.29
N LYS A 15 -14.31 -6.64 1.15
CA LYS A 15 -13.40 -5.52 0.87
C LYS A 15 -12.39 -5.82 -0.24
N GLY A 16 -12.19 -7.10 -0.61
CA GLY A 16 -11.17 -7.52 -1.56
C GLY A 16 -9.74 -7.39 -1.02
N SER A 17 -9.59 -7.46 0.30
CA SER A 17 -8.31 -7.26 1.00
C SER A 17 -7.83 -8.53 1.71
N LEU A 18 -6.65 -8.46 2.31
CA LEU A 18 -6.18 -9.46 3.26
C LEU A 18 -6.59 -9.04 4.68
N PRO A 19 -6.97 -9.97 5.57
CA PRO A 19 -7.23 -9.67 6.96
C PRO A 19 -5.93 -9.24 7.64
N GLY A 20 -6.06 -8.43 8.69
CA GLY A 20 -4.91 -8.11 9.53
C GLY A 20 -4.38 -9.31 10.31
N ARG A 21 -5.20 -10.35 10.47
CA ARG A 21 -4.84 -11.62 11.09
C ARG A 21 -4.18 -12.57 10.10
N THR A 22 -3.05 -13.16 10.49
CA THR A 22 -2.32 -14.14 9.67
C THR A 22 -2.69 -15.60 9.97
N ASP A 23 -3.40 -15.84 11.07
CA ASP A 23 -3.86 -17.14 11.58
C ASP A 23 -5.23 -17.57 11.04
N VAL A 24 -5.67 -16.98 9.93
CA VAL A 24 -6.93 -17.31 9.22
C VAL A 24 -6.70 -18.36 8.13
N ASP A 25 -7.71 -19.19 7.88
CA ASP A 25 -7.71 -20.14 6.77
C ASP A 25 -7.81 -19.42 5.41
N PRO A 26 -6.90 -19.68 4.46
CA PRO A 26 -6.99 -19.15 3.11
C PRO A 26 -8.05 -19.81 2.21
N ALA A 27 -8.61 -20.98 2.55
CA ALA A 27 -9.46 -21.77 1.65
C ALA A 27 -10.71 -21.04 1.16
N GLY A 28 -11.28 -20.13 1.96
CA GLY A 28 -12.47 -19.34 1.60
C GLY A 28 -12.20 -18.08 0.76
N ARG A 29 -10.96 -17.89 0.25
CA ARG A 29 -10.54 -16.68 -0.45
C ARG A 29 -10.60 -16.82 -1.96
N ALA A 30 -10.88 -15.70 -2.64
CA ALA A 30 -10.63 -15.59 -4.07
C ALA A 30 -9.13 -15.78 -4.39
N ARG A 31 -8.83 -16.22 -5.62
CA ARG A 31 -7.48 -16.55 -6.10
C ARG A 31 -6.41 -15.51 -5.72
N CYS A 32 -6.69 -14.22 -5.92
CA CYS A 32 -5.75 -13.14 -5.60
C CYS A 32 -5.48 -13.01 -4.09
N GLY A 33 -6.50 -13.20 -3.25
CA GLY A 33 -6.35 -13.14 -1.79
C GLY A 33 -5.57 -14.32 -1.22
N LYS A 34 -5.65 -15.50 -1.86
CA LYS A 34 -4.82 -16.66 -1.50
C LYS A 34 -3.36 -16.40 -1.83
N LEU A 35 -3.08 -15.96 -3.07
CA LEU A 35 -1.72 -15.65 -3.52
C LEU A 35 -1.06 -14.54 -2.68
N GLY A 36 -1.79 -13.46 -2.39
CA GLY A 36 -1.28 -12.36 -1.56
C GLY A 36 -0.91 -12.81 -0.14
N LEU A 37 -1.72 -13.67 0.49
CA LEU A 37 -1.43 -14.19 1.83
C LEU A 37 -0.23 -15.14 1.83
N GLU A 38 -0.09 -15.98 0.79
CA GLU A 38 1.08 -16.84 0.60
C GLU A 38 2.36 -16.02 0.44
N MET A 39 2.32 -14.93 -0.34
CA MET A 39 3.47 -14.03 -0.54
C MET A 39 3.91 -13.36 0.77
N ILE A 40 2.97 -12.86 1.58
CA ILE A 40 3.28 -12.24 2.88
C ILE A 40 3.90 -13.26 3.84
N LYS A 41 3.31 -14.45 3.93
CA LYS A 41 3.83 -15.53 4.79
C LYS A 41 5.24 -15.97 4.37
N ALA A 42 5.50 -16.08 3.07
CA ALA A 42 6.76 -16.56 2.52
C ALA A 42 7.90 -15.53 2.64
N ARG A 43 7.62 -14.24 2.41
CA ARG A 43 8.68 -13.23 2.26
C ARG A 43 9.20 -12.64 3.57
N LYS A 44 8.50 -12.80 4.70
CA LYS A 44 8.81 -12.14 6.00
C LYS A 44 9.15 -10.64 5.84
N GLY A 45 8.64 -10.01 4.77
CA GLY A 45 9.05 -8.69 4.32
C GLY A 45 7.81 -7.96 3.87
N GLU A 46 7.20 -7.25 4.80
CA GLU A 46 6.10 -6.35 4.50
C GLU A 46 6.70 -5.08 3.88
N ILE A 47 6.28 -4.77 2.66
CA ILE A 47 6.56 -3.47 2.05
C ILE A 47 5.35 -2.59 2.34
N SER A 48 5.58 -1.55 3.12
CA SER A 48 4.55 -0.58 3.47
C SER A 48 4.09 0.18 2.21
N ALA A 49 2.78 0.44 2.11
CA ALA A 49 2.31 1.43 1.15
C ALA A 49 2.90 2.81 1.51
N GLN A 50 3.22 3.61 0.50
CA GLN A 50 3.88 4.91 0.64
C GLN A 50 3.13 5.90 1.55
N SER A 51 1.81 5.76 1.67
CA SER A 51 0.96 6.60 2.53
C SER A 51 1.00 6.24 4.01
N GLN A 52 1.48 5.05 4.37
CA GLN A 52 1.55 4.62 5.78
C GLN A 52 2.73 5.23 6.57
N PRO A 53 3.95 5.40 6.00
CA PRO A 53 5.08 5.98 6.72
C PRO A 53 5.18 7.51 6.63
N MET A 54 4.24 8.19 5.94
CA MET A 54 4.31 9.64 5.70
C MET A 54 3.08 10.37 6.24
N PRO A 55 3.22 11.63 6.70
CA PRO A 55 2.07 12.50 6.97
C PRO A 55 1.17 12.65 5.73
N SER A 56 -0.13 12.84 5.93
CA SER A 56 -1.11 12.90 4.83
C SER A 56 -0.82 14.00 3.81
N GLN A 57 -0.40 15.19 4.26
CA GLN A 57 -0.02 16.31 3.39
C GLN A 57 1.21 15.97 2.55
N MET A 58 2.23 15.34 3.14
CA MET A 58 3.40 14.85 2.42
C MET A 58 3.03 13.73 1.41
N SER A 59 2.17 12.78 1.79
CA SER A 59 1.70 11.73 0.88
C SER A 59 0.97 12.32 -0.33
N GLY A 60 0.10 13.31 -0.12
CA GLY A 60 -0.57 14.05 -1.20
C GLY A 60 0.39 14.76 -2.14
N GLY A 61 1.37 15.49 -1.59
CA GLY A 61 2.42 16.15 -2.38
C GLY A 61 3.26 15.17 -3.20
N TRP A 62 3.56 14.00 -2.62
CA TRP A 62 4.34 12.96 -3.29
C TRP A 62 3.59 12.40 -4.49
N ILE A 63 2.30 12.10 -4.31
CA ILE A 63 1.42 11.63 -5.40
C ILE A 63 1.33 12.70 -6.50
N ALA A 64 1.23 13.98 -6.14
CA ALA A 64 1.17 15.07 -7.12
C ALA A 64 2.45 15.17 -7.96
N VAL A 65 3.64 15.13 -7.34
CA VAL A 65 4.92 15.19 -8.06
C VAL A 65 5.08 14.01 -9.02
N LEU A 66 4.69 12.79 -8.61
CA LEU A 66 4.70 11.63 -9.50
C LEU A 66 3.64 11.76 -10.61
N GLY A 67 2.46 12.29 -10.28
CA GLY A 67 1.40 12.58 -11.25
C GLY A 67 1.89 13.52 -12.35
N ASP A 68 2.57 14.61 -12.00
CA ASP A 68 3.17 15.54 -12.97
C ASP A 68 4.17 14.84 -13.87
N PHE A 69 5.06 14.00 -13.31
CA PHE A 69 6.07 13.28 -14.08
C PHE A 69 5.46 12.35 -15.11
N PHE A 70 4.48 11.53 -14.71
CA PHE A 70 3.86 10.57 -15.63
C PHE A 70 2.95 11.24 -16.67
N ASN A 71 2.43 12.44 -16.38
CA ASN A 71 1.59 13.20 -17.31
C ASN A 71 2.39 14.14 -18.20
N ASN A 72 3.65 14.45 -17.88
CA ASN A 72 4.49 15.35 -18.65
C ASN A 72 5.70 14.63 -19.29
N ARG A 73 5.62 14.43 -20.61
CA ARG A 73 6.68 13.76 -21.39
C ARG A 73 8.00 14.52 -21.47
N THR A 74 8.04 15.79 -21.08
CA THR A 74 9.27 16.60 -21.10
C THR A 74 9.92 16.71 -19.72
N MET A 75 9.29 16.18 -18.66
CA MET A 75 9.85 16.20 -17.32
C MET A 75 10.95 15.14 -17.17
N PHE A 76 12.12 15.57 -16.72
CA PHE A 76 13.25 14.66 -16.48
C PHE A 76 13.19 14.01 -15.10
N SER A 77 13.77 12.83 -14.95
CA SER A 77 13.80 12.11 -13.68
C SER A 77 14.55 12.87 -12.58
N GLN A 78 15.59 13.65 -12.93
CA GLN A 78 16.35 14.49 -11.99
C GLN A 78 15.49 15.61 -11.39
N GLU A 79 14.61 16.22 -12.20
CA GLU A 79 13.64 17.23 -11.75
C GLU A 79 12.73 16.64 -10.67
N VAL A 80 12.21 15.43 -10.92
CA VAL A 80 11.33 14.71 -9.99
C VAL A 80 12.04 14.37 -8.70
N GLN A 81 13.26 13.83 -8.78
CA GLN A 81 14.07 13.50 -7.60
C GLN A 81 14.28 14.73 -6.71
N ARG A 82 14.61 15.89 -7.31
CA ARG A 82 14.73 17.16 -6.59
C ARG A 82 13.42 17.55 -5.91
N ARG A 83 12.30 17.54 -6.64
CA ARG A 83 10.99 17.92 -6.09
C ARG A 83 10.53 16.98 -4.96
N LEU A 84 10.77 15.68 -5.09
CA LEU A 84 10.45 14.71 -4.04
C LEU A 84 11.33 14.92 -2.80
N HIS A 85 12.62 15.21 -3.00
CA HIS A 85 13.52 15.54 -1.89
C HIS A 85 13.06 16.82 -1.15
N ASP A 86 12.75 17.89 -1.88
CA ASP A 86 12.30 19.15 -1.29
C ASP A 86 11.02 18.96 -0.46
N LEU A 87 10.08 18.14 -0.95
CA LEU A 87 8.88 17.76 -0.22
C LEU A 87 9.18 17.02 1.09
N LEU A 88 10.15 16.10 1.08
CA LEU A 88 10.56 15.37 2.29
C LEU A 88 11.27 16.27 3.32
N MET A 89 11.93 17.33 2.84
CA MET A 89 12.70 18.25 3.68
C MET A 89 11.87 19.43 4.22
N GLN A 90 10.68 19.66 3.70
CA GLN A 90 9.73 20.62 4.26
C GLN A 90 9.27 20.12 5.65
N ARG A 91 9.71 20.84 6.68
CA ARG A 91 9.26 20.65 8.07
C ARG A 91 8.07 21.52 8.39
#